data_AF-A0A257A5I4-F1
#
_entry.id   AF-A0A257A5I4-F1
#
_cell.length_a   1.000
_cell.length_b   1.000
_cell.length_c   1.000
_cell.angle_alpha   90.00
_cell.angle_beta   90.00
_cell.angle_gamma   90.00
#
_symmetry.space_group_name_H-M   'P 1'
#
loop_
_entity.id
_entity.type
_entity.pdbx_description
1 polymer ?
#
loop_
_entity_poly.entity_id
_entity_poly.type
_entity_poly.pdbx_seq_one_letter_code
_entity_poly.pdbx_strand_id
1 'polypeptide(L)'
;MFCVECGKETDKLYNGLCKECYFKKEIFFTPPEKIDVFVCRNCGALKLNKKWEKEMPIENFLKKYVRKGVENIQINFMPEKGEALFKASLNGVPIEERKKIEIRLKNSICDICSKIKGGYFEAIVQVRGEKHLTRKEIGMVDDIVYKKLEGKEIFVTKREEKHGGIDYYMVDKHFAADIAKILKEVFQAEMNVSSSLVGKKDGKEVYRLTYGIRMPAYSKGSYVEIEGRVVWLEGIPKLYAEKEGISFEEARAYVEKEYKKVGEERLEWYDINYWLKKFGLNCSWKKLLRKYAYMLRTYPDVKTTLENLGKEYEMIIISNASNEFISVEMEVLKLGGKFSNVFSTVSDFKKTKKDEEVYHEICRLLDIKGNEIAHVGDNWNFDYVAPSKAGINAFYLDREGKMSGKHVVKNLREFEEKLNEL
;
A
#
# COMPACT_ATOMS: atom_id res chain seq x y z
N MET A 1 39.74 -33.33 -43.85
CA MET A 1 38.58 -33.70 -44.71
C MET A 1 38.36 -32.58 -45.72
N PHE A 2 37.81 -32.85 -46.92
CA PHE A 2 37.60 -31.80 -47.94
C PHE A 2 36.13 -31.41 -48.05
N CYS A 3 35.87 -30.11 -48.21
CA CYS A 3 34.52 -29.60 -48.51
C CYS A 3 34.09 -30.00 -49.92
N VAL A 4 32.91 -30.63 -50.06
CA VAL A 4 32.39 -31.05 -51.38
C VAL A 4 32.04 -29.89 -52.31
N GLU A 5 31.93 -28.66 -51.79
CA GLU A 5 31.53 -27.48 -52.57
C GLU A 5 32.73 -26.63 -53.02
N CYS A 6 33.69 -26.38 -52.12
CA CYS A 6 34.80 -25.46 -52.40
C CYS A 6 36.18 -26.15 -52.40
N GLY A 7 36.24 -27.46 -52.15
CA GLY A 7 37.48 -28.23 -52.13
C GLY A 7 38.44 -27.88 -50.98
N LYS A 8 38.08 -26.96 -50.08
CA LYS A 8 38.93 -26.52 -48.97
C LYS A 8 39.09 -27.64 -47.94
N GLU A 9 40.33 -27.86 -47.52
CA GLU A 9 40.67 -28.81 -46.47
C GLU A 9 40.29 -28.22 -45.10
N THR A 10 39.60 -29.01 -44.28
CA THR A 10 39.08 -28.57 -42.99
C THR A 10 39.02 -29.71 -41.97
N ASP A 11 39.17 -29.34 -40.70
CA ASP A 11 39.16 -30.25 -39.56
C ASP A 11 37.77 -30.79 -39.23
N LYS A 12 36.71 -30.11 -39.66
CA LYS A 12 35.31 -30.48 -39.37
C LYS A 12 34.37 -30.10 -40.52
N LEU A 13 33.55 -31.06 -40.95
CA LEU A 13 32.51 -30.88 -41.97
C LEU A 13 31.12 -30.82 -41.34
N TYR A 14 30.24 -29.99 -41.92
CA TYR A 14 28.83 -29.85 -41.57
C TYR A 14 28.00 -30.26 -42.79
N ASN A 15 27.33 -31.41 -42.74
CA ASN A 15 26.64 -32.01 -43.90
C ASN A 15 27.53 -32.09 -45.16
N GLY A 16 28.81 -32.46 -45.01
CA GLY A 16 29.77 -32.55 -46.11
C GLY A 16 30.39 -31.22 -46.56
N LEU A 17 29.99 -30.09 -45.98
CA LEU A 17 30.47 -28.75 -46.31
C LEU A 17 31.43 -28.20 -45.25
N CYS A 18 32.40 -27.39 -45.66
CA CYS A 18 33.13 -26.55 -44.71
C CYS A 18 32.18 -25.52 -44.09
N LYS A 19 32.61 -24.93 -42.97
CA LYS A 19 31.90 -23.85 -42.26
C LYS A 19 31.32 -22.80 -43.22
N GLU A 20 32.15 -22.24 -44.10
CA GLU A 20 31.78 -21.16 -45.03
C GLU A 20 30.68 -21.57 -46.03
N CYS A 21 30.78 -22.77 -46.60
CA CYS A 21 29.81 -23.27 -47.59
C CYS A 21 28.49 -23.70 -46.94
N TYR A 22 28.54 -24.29 -45.74
CA TYR A 22 27.34 -24.64 -44.97
C TYR A 22 26.51 -23.39 -44.65
N PHE A 23 27.16 -22.31 -44.19
CA PHE A 23 26.50 -21.05 -43.86
C PHE A 23 25.96 -20.27 -45.07
N LYS A 24 26.50 -20.50 -46.27
CA LYS A 24 25.96 -19.89 -47.51
C LYS A 24 24.68 -20.55 -48.01
N LYS A 25 24.48 -21.85 -47.77
CA LYS A 25 23.34 -22.61 -48.31
C LYS A 25 22.17 -22.74 -47.33
N GLU A 26 22.43 -22.77 -46.03
CA GLU A 26 21.38 -22.99 -45.03
C GLU A 26 20.74 -21.68 -44.56
N ILE A 27 19.40 -21.68 -44.48
CA ILE A 27 18.62 -20.57 -43.93
C ILE A 27 18.31 -20.87 -42.45
N PHE A 28 18.83 -20.05 -41.55
CA PHE A 28 18.65 -20.21 -40.09
C PHE A 28 17.58 -19.27 -39.51
N PHE A 29 17.36 -18.13 -40.18
CA PHE A 29 16.42 -17.09 -39.75
C PHE A 29 15.53 -16.68 -40.93
N THR A 30 14.21 -16.78 -40.76
CA THR A 30 13.22 -16.41 -41.79
C THR A 30 12.26 -15.32 -41.29
N PRO A 31 12.75 -14.16 -40.83
CA PRO A 31 11.87 -13.09 -40.37
C PRO A 31 11.08 -12.50 -41.56
N PRO A 32 9.89 -11.95 -41.31
CA PRO A 32 9.14 -11.23 -42.33
C PRO A 32 9.87 -9.94 -42.70
N GLU A 33 9.85 -9.57 -43.98
CA GLU A 33 10.43 -8.31 -44.46
C GLU A 33 9.70 -7.08 -43.93
N LYS A 34 8.41 -7.22 -43.62
CA LYS A 34 7.53 -6.16 -43.14
C LYS A 34 6.79 -6.61 -41.89
N ILE A 35 6.81 -5.76 -40.87
CA ILE A 35 6.12 -6.00 -39.61
C ILE A 35 5.21 -4.82 -39.30
N ASP A 36 3.91 -5.10 -39.20
CA ASP A 36 2.94 -4.13 -38.72
C ASP A 36 2.89 -4.14 -37.19
N VAL A 37 3.21 -3.01 -36.58
CA VAL A 37 3.05 -2.78 -35.14
C VAL A 37 1.87 -1.83 -34.94
N PHE A 38 0.86 -2.26 -34.21
CA PHE A 38 -0.27 -1.38 -33.93
C PHE A 38 0.01 -0.49 -32.73
N VAL A 39 -0.24 0.81 -32.85
CA VAL A 39 -0.04 1.79 -31.77
C VAL A 39 -1.40 2.27 -31.28
N CYS A 40 -1.63 2.21 -29.97
CA CYS A 40 -2.85 2.74 -29.38
C CYS A 40 -2.82 4.27 -29.42
N ARG A 41 -3.78 4.89 -30.11
CA ARG A 41 -3.93 6.36 -30.18
C ARG A 41 -4.14 7.07 -28.84
N ASN A 42 -4.48 6.33 -27.78
CA ASN A 42 -4.86 6.90 -26.49
C ASN A 42 -3.81 6.73 -25.39
N CYS A 43 -3.12 5.58 -25.34
CA CYS A 43 -2.12 5.29 -24.30
C CYS A 43 -0.72 5.00 -24.86
N GLY A 44 -0.54 4.96 -26.19
CA GLY A 44 0.75 4.66 -26.81
C GLY A 44 1.17 3.19 -26.76
N ALA A 45 0.40 2.31 -26.11
CA ALA A 45 0.70 0.87 -26.07
C ALA A 45 0.87 0.29 -27.48
N LEU A 46 1.79 -0.66 -27.62
CA LEU A 46 2.16 -1.31 -28.87
C LEU A 46 1.58 -2.72 -28.91
N LYS A 47 1.01 -3.12 -30.04
CA LYS A 47 0.51 -4.49 -30.27
C LYS A 47 1.24 -5.13 -31.42
N LEU A 48 1.86 -6.26 -31.10
CA LEU A 48 2.52 -7.15 -32.04
C LEU A 48 1.92 -8.55 -31.85
N ASN A 49 1.18 -9.04 -32.85
CA ASN A 49 0.22 -10.16 -32.73
C ASN A 49 -1.07 -9.83 -31.94
N LYS A 50 -1.24 -10.46 -30.76
CA LYS A 50 -2.48 -10.47 -29.97
C LYS A 50 -2.40 -9.67 -28.67
N LYS A 51 -1.19 -9.34 -28.17
CA LYS A 51 -0.99 -8.70 -26.87
C LYS A 51 -0.57 -7.24 -27.04
N TRP A 52 -1.07 -6.37 -26.17
CA TRP A 52 -0.65 -4.97 -26.03
C TRP A 52 0.42 -4.86 -24.94
N GLU A 53 1.51 -4.16 -25.21
CA GLU A 53 2.65 -3.97 -24.30
C GLU A 53 3.11 -2.51 -24.32
N LYS A 54 3.76 -2.06 -23.23
CA LYS A 54 4.26 -0.68 -23.13
C LYS A 54 5.55 -0.45 -23.92
N GLU A 55 6.36 -1.50 -24.06
CA GLU A 55 7.63 -1.48 -24.79
C GLU A 55 7.49 -2.26 -26.09
N MET A 56 8.39 -1.99 -27.04
CA MET A 56 8.37 -2.66 -28.34
C MET A 56 8.92 -4.09 -28.21
N PRO A 57 8.08 -5.14 -28.28
CA PRO A 57 8.51 -6.50 -27.98
C PRO A 57 9.09 -7.19 -29.23
N ILE A 58 9.76 -6.44 -30.11
CA ILE A 58 10.10 -6.91 -31.46
C ILE A 58 11.08 -8.08 -31.44
N GLU A 59 12.05 -8.08 -30.53
CA GLU A 59 13.01 -9.17 -30.39
C GLU A 59 12.30 -10.47 -29.98
N ASN A 60 11.35 -10.39 -29.05
CA ASN A 60 10.53 -11.53 -28.63
C ASN A 60 9.64 -12.03 -29.77
N PHE A 61 9.17 -11.15 -30.63
CA PHE A 61 8.45 -11.53 -31.84
C PHE A 61 9.35 -12.26 -32.85
N LEU A 62 10.55 -11.73 -33.11
CA LEU A 62 11.49 -12.27 -34.07
C LEU A 62 12.02 -13.65 -33.69
N LYS A 63 12.06 -13.99 -32.39
CA LYS A 63 12.41 -15.34 -31.89
C LYS A 63 11.56 -16.46 -32.53
N LYS A 64 10.33 -16.17 -32.96
CA LYS A 64 9.44 -17.15 -33.61
C LYS A 64 9.90 -17.57 -35.01
N TYR A 65 10.80 -16.81 -35.62
CA TYR A 65 11.31 -17.03 -36.97
C TYR A 65 12.71 -17.66 -37.00
N VAL A 66 13.18 -18.15 -35.85
CA VAL A 66 14.42 -18.91 -35.73
C VAL A 66 14.12 -20.38 -36.03
N ARG A 67 14.94 -21.01 -36.87
CA ARG A 67 14.82 -22.44 -37.18
C ARG A 67 14.97 -23.30 -35.92
N LYS A 68 14.18 -24.38 -35.83
CA LYS A 68 14.31 -25.38 -34.76
C LYS A 68 15.69 -26.02 -34.76
N GLY A 69 16.25 -26.26 -33.57
CA GLY A 69 17.59 -26.85 -33.38
C GLY A 69 18.71 -25.82 -33.21
N VAL A 70 18.41 -24.53 -33.35
CA VAL A 70 19.34 -23.44 -33.08
C VAL A 70 19.28 -23.05 -31.59
N GLU A 71 20.44 -22.90 -30.96
CA GLU A 71 20.64 -22.64 -29.53
C GLU A 71 21.27 -21.25 -29.30
N ASN A 72 21.33 -20.78 -28.04
CA ASN A 72 21.95 -19.50 -27.65
C ASN A 72 21.50 -18.26 -28.46
N ILE A 73 20.20 -18.15 -28.70
CA ILE A 73 19.61 -17.12 -29.56
C ILE A 73 19.68 -15.73 -28.88
N GLN A 74 20.37 -14.80 -29.53
CA GLN A 74 20.37 -13.37 -29.22
C GLN A 74 19.92 -12.60 -30.46
N ILE A 75 18.94 -11.71 -30.29
CA ILE A 75 18.42 -10.88 -31.38
C ILE A 75 18.54 -9.44 -30.90
N ASN A 76 19.19 -8.60 -31.70
CA ASN A 76 19.29 -7.17 -31.45
C ASN A 76 18.65 -6.43 -32.62
N PHE A 77 17.55 -5.72 -32.38
CA PHE A 77 16.90 -4.92 -33.41
C PHE A 77 17.42 -3.48 -33.36
N MET A 78 17.83 -2.95 -34.50
CA MET A 78 18.33 -1.57 -34.68
C MET A 78 17.26 -0.75 -35.42
N PRO A 79 16.36 -0.04 -34.72
CA PRO A 79 15.21 0.62 -35.33
C PRO A 79 15.61 1.67 -36.37
N GLU A 80 16.69 2.43 -36.10
CA GLU A 80 17.19 3.50 -36.97
C GLU A 80 17.64 3.01 -38.34
N LYS A 81 18.11 1.75 -38.42
CA LYS A 81 18.60 1.14 -39.65
C LYS A 81 17.56 0.22 -40.31
N GLY A 82 16.46 -0.09 -39.61
CA GLY A 82 15.52 -1.12 -40.04
C GLY A 82 16.21 -2.48 -40.18
N GLU A 83 17.14 -2.82 -39.29
CA GLU A 83 17.95 -4.04 -39.37
C GLU A 83 17.87 -4.83 -38.07
N ALA A 84 17.77 -6.15 -38.17
CA ALA A 84 17.87 -7.08 -37.05
C ALA A 84 19.14 -7.92 -37.20
N LEU A 85 19.95 -7.94 -36.14
CA LEU A 85 21.11 -8.82 -36.02
C LEU A 85 20.71 -10.07 -35.23
N PHE A 86 20.80 -11.22 -35.86
CA PHE A 86 20.57 -12.52 -35.25
C PHE A 86 21.91 -13.16 -34.94
N LYS A 87 22.13 -13.51 -33.68
CA LYS A 87 23.25 -14.31 -33.21
C LYS A 87 22.72 -15.58 -32.58
N ALA A 88 23.28 -16.73 -32.94
CA ALA A 88 22.89 -17.99 -32.34
C ALA A 88 24.01 -19.02 -32.47
N SER A 89 23.78 -20.25 -32.03
CA SER A 89 24.69 -21.37 -32.23
C SER A 89 23.97 -22.62 -32.71
N LEU A 90 24.56 -23.36 -33.64
CA LEU A 90 24.09 -24.69 -34.04
C LEU A 90 25.22 -25.69 -33.83
N ASN A 91 25.00 -26.72 -33.00
CA ASN A 91 26.00 -27.74 -32.68
C ASN A 91 27.36 -27.14 -32.25
N GLY A 92 27.32 -26.09 -31.43
CA GLY A 92 28.50 -25.36 -30.93
C GLY A 92 29.13 -24.37 -31.91
N VAL A 93 28.59 -24.21 -33.13
CA VAL A 93 29.11 -23.24 -34.11
C VAL A 93 28.34 -21.94 -34.05
N PRO A 94 28.99 -20.78 -33.86
CA PRO A 94 28.31 -19.49 -33.87
C PRO A 94 27.81 -19.13 -35.27
N ILE A 95 26.58 -18.62 -35.31
CA ILE A 95 25.86 -18.14 -36.49
C ILE A 95 25.56 -16.66 -36.28
N GLU A 96 25.87 -15.82 -37.27
CA GLU A 96 25.51 -14.41 -37.28
C GLU A 96 24.88 -14.05 -38.62
N GLU A 97 23.68 -13.47 -38.62
CA GLU A 97 23.00 -13.00 -39.82
C GLU A 97 22.32 -11.64 -39.59
N ARG A 98 22.43 -10.74 -40.59
CA ARG A 98 21.72 -9.45 -40.61
C ARG A 98 20.57 -9.51 -41.60
N LYS A 99 19.36 -9.13 -41.16
CA LYS A 99 18.19 -9.03 -42.01
C LYS A 99 17.61 -7.62 -41.95
N LYS A 100 17.20 -7.08 -43.10
CA LYS A 100 16.43 -5.83 -43.18
C LYS A 100 14.97 -6.12 -42.90
N ILE A 101 14.36 -5.30 -42.06
CA ILE A 101 12.98 -5.42 -41.61
C ILE A 101 12.36 -4.02 -41.56
N GLU A 102 11.32 -3.81 -42.35
CA GLU A 102 10.54 -2.58 -42.39
C GLU A 102 9.44 -2.62 -41.32
N ILE A 103 9.45 -1.65 -40.40
CA ILE A 103 8.43 -1.51 -39.35
C ILE A 103 7.38 -0.49 -39.77
N ARG A 104 6.12 -0.93 -39.80
CA ARG A 104 4.97 -0.09 -40.14
C ARG A 104 4.13 0.14 -38.90
N LEU A 105 4.10 1.39 -38.44
CA LEU A 105 3.25 1.78 -37.31
C LEU A 105 1.82 2.04 -37.81
N LYS A 106 0.87 1.23 -37.34
CA LYS A 106 -0.56 1.37 -37.67
C LYS A 106 -1.33 1.83 -36.45
N ASN A 107 -2.09 2.92 -36.57
CA ASN A 107 -2.86 3.40 -35.43
C ASN A 107 -4.11 2.55 -35.18
N SER A 108 -4.35 2.17 -33.92
CA SER A 108 -5.54 1.46 -33.44
C SER A 108 -5.91 1.92 -32.02
N ILE A 109 -6.90 1.30 -31.38
CA ILE A 109 -7.27 1.54 -29.98
C ILE A 109 -7.12 0.21 -29.24
N CYS A 110 -6.43 0.22 -28.10
CA CYS A 110 -6.27 -0.99 -27.30
C CYS A 110 -7.55 -1.36 -26.57
N ASP A 111 -7.66 -2.63 -26.17
CA ASP A 111 -8.85 -3.17 -25.51
C ASP A 111 -9.17 -2.41 -24.22
N ILE A 112 -8.14 -1.96 -23.50
CA ILE A 112 -8.25 -1.13 -22.30
C ILE A 112 -8.89 0.23 -22.63
N CYS A 113 -8.30 0.99 -23.54
CA CYS A 113 -8.81 2.31 -23.89
C CYS A 113 -10.18 2.25 -24.58
N SER A 114 -10.46 1.17 -25.31
CA SER A 114 -11.78 0.89 -25.85
C SER A 114 -12.81 0.69 -24.73
N LYS A 115 -12.49 -0.15 -23.72
CA LYS A 115 -13.36 -0.35 -22.54
C LYS A 115 -13.58 0.94 -21.75
N ILE A 116 -12.55 1.76 -21.56
CA ILE A 116 -12.66 3.06 -20.88
C ILE A 116 -13.63 3.97 -21.65
N LYS A 117 -13.40 4.19 -22.96
CA LYS A 117 -14.25 5.07 -23.76
C LYS A 117 -15.68 4.54 -23.93
N GLY A 118 -15.84 3.23 -23.99
CA GLY A 118 -17.15 2.58 -24.06
C GLY A 118 -17.89 2.53 -22.72
N GLY A 119 -17.30 3.02 -21.63
CA GLY A 119 -17.91 2.97 -20.29
C GLY A 119 -18.16 1.53 -19.83
N TYR A 120 -17.35 0.57 -20.28
CA TYR A 120 -17.51 -0.83 -19.88
C TYR A 120 -17.02 -1.02 -18.44
N PHE A 121 -17.82 -1.71 -17.63
CA PHE A 121 -17.46 -2.14 -16.27
C PHE A 121 -18.24 -3.40 -15.89
N GLU A 122 -17.64 -4.17 -14.99
CA GLU A 122 -18.22 -5.38 -14.40
C GLU A 122 -18.71 -5.12 -12.96
N ALA A 123 -18.10 -4.16 -12.26
CA ALA A 123 -18.46 -3.82 -10.90
C ALA A 123 -18.42 -2.31 -10.62
N ILE A 124 -19.20 -1.87 -9.65
CA ILE A 124 -19.22 -0.51 -9.12
C ILE A 124 -18.90 -0.58 -7.63
N VAL A 125 -17.95 0.23 -7.16
CA VAL A 125 -17.76 0.52 -5.74
C VAL A 125 -18.36 1.89 -5.47
N GLN A 126 -19.44 1.94 -4.69
CA GLN A 126 -20.17 3.16 -4.35
C GLN A 126 -19.92 3.51 -2.90
N VAL A 127 -19.18 4.59 -2.65
CA VAL A 127 -18.91 5.07 -1.29
C VAL A 127 -19.83 6.24 -0.99
N ARG A 128 -20.55 6.16 0.12
CA ARG A 128 -21.48 7.19 0.61
C ARG A 128 -21.21 7.43 2.08
N GLY A 129 -21.36 8.66 2.56
CA GLY A 129 -21.47 8.91 3.99
C GLY A 129 -22.91 8.78 4.46
N GLU A 130 -23.11 8.61 5.78
CA GLU A 130 -24.41 8.90 6.41
C GLU A 130 -24.84 10.37 6.18
N LYS A 131 -23.86 11.28 6.06
CA LYS A 131 -23.99 12.63 5.49
C LYS A 131 -23.23 12.70 4.15
N HIS A 132 -23.11 13.89 3.54
CA HIS A 132 -22.22 14.05 2.40
C HIS A 132 -20.75 13.83 2.80
N LEU A 133 -20.02 13.01 2.02
CA LEU A 133 -18.57 12.91 2.15
C LEU A 133 -17.92 14.28 1.86
N THR A 134 -16.98 14.66 2.71
CA THR A 134 -16.10 15.80 2.51
C THR A 134 -15.06 15.51 1.43
N ARG A 135 -14.50 16.56 0.82
CA ARG A 135 -13.39 16.41 -0.15
C ARG A 135 -12.20 15.63 0.42
N LYS A 136 -11.95 15.73 1.73
CA LYS A 136 -10.86 15.02 2.39
C LYS A 136 -11.13 13.52 2.45
N GLU A 137 -12.35 13.12 2.83
CA GLU A 137 -12.74 11.71 2.87
C GLU A 137 -12.73 11.09 1.47
N ILE A 138 -13.21 11.83 0.46
CA ILE A 138 -13.10 11.41 -0.94
C ILE A 138 -11.63 11.19 -1.33
N GLY A 139 -10.74 12.11 -0.94
CA GLY A 139 -9.29 11.96 -1.16
C GLY A 139 -8.69 10.71 -0.49
N MET A 140 -9.14 10.36 0.71
CA MET A 140 -8.68 9.13 1.39
C MET A 140 -9.15 7.87 0.66
N VAL A 141 -10.40 7.87 0.18
CA VAL A 141 -10.93 6.77 -0.64
C VAL A 141 -10.15 6.65 -1.95
N ASP A 142 -9.87 7.77 -2.62
CA ASP A 142 -9.03 7.81 -3.83
C ASP A 142 -7.65 7.21 -3.57
N ASP A 143 -6.98 7.64 -2.49
CA ASP A 143 -5.65 7.15 -2.14
C ASP A 143 -5.63 5.62 -1.98
N ILE A 144 -6.64 5.04 -1.32
CA ILE A 144 -6.76 3.58 -1.16
C ILE A 144 -6.97 2.89 -2.50
N VAL A 145 -7.90 3.41 -3.32
CA VAL A 145 -8.23 2.82 -4.63
C VAL A 145 -7.03 2.86 -5.56
N TYR A 146 -6.42 4.04 -5.74
CA TYR A 146 -5.33 4.23 -6.70
C TYR A 146 -4.01 3.62 -6.24
N LYS A 147 -3.70 3.63 -4.93
CA LYS A 147 -2.52 2.91 -4.41
C LYS A 147 -2.61 1.41 -4.64
N LYS A 148 -3.81 0.81 -4.57
CA LYS A 148 -4.00 -0.62 -4.84
C LYS A 148 -3.88 -0.97 -6.34
N LEU A 149 -4.03 0.01 -7.23
CA LEU A 149 -3.84 -0.14 -8.67
C LEU A 149 -2.35 -0.08 -9.10
N GLU A 150 -1.47 0.49 -8.27
CA GLU A 150 -0.05 0.61 -8.61
C GLU A 150 0.58 -0.75 -8.94
N GLY A 151 1.26 -0.82 -10.08
CA GLY A 151 1.89 -2.05 -10.57
C GLY A 151 0.95 -3.12 -11.11
N LYS A 152 -0.37 -2.86 -11.20
CA LYS A 152 -1.36 -3.80 -11.76
C LYS A 152 -1.81 -3.40 -13.16
N GLU A 153 -2.12 -4.39 -13.99
CA GLU A 153 -2.78 -4.19 -15.30
C GLU A 153 -4.31 -4.03 -15.17
N ILE A 154 -4.78 -3.34 -14.12
CA ILE A 154 -6.19 -3.08 -13.79
C ILE A 154 -6.39 -1.56 -13.76
N PHE A 155 -7.59 -1.08 -14.08
CA PHE A 155 -7.91 0.35 -14.08
C PHE A 155 -9.38 0.61 -13.73
N VAL A 156 -9.63 1.80 -13.19
CA VAL A 156 -10.97 2.38 -13.01
C VAL A 156 -11.37 3.01 -14.34
N THR A 157 -12.50 2.61 -14.91
CA THR A 157 -12.99 3.13 -16.21
C THR A 157 -13.63 4.50 -16.06
N LYS A 158 -14.27 4.73 -14.92
CA LYS A 158 -14.93 5.99 -14.59
C LYS A 158 -14.87 6.20 -13.09
N ARG A 159 -14.55 7.43 -12.69
CA ARG A 159 -14.68 7.96 -11.33
C ARG A 159 -15.71 9.08 -11.38
N GLU A 160 -16.75 9.01 -10.57
CA GLU A 160 -17.85 9.98 -10.63
C GLU A 160 -18.32 10.36 -9.23
N GLU A 161 -18.23 11.65 -8.89
CA GLU A 161 -18.81 12.18 -7.67
C GLU A 161 -20.32 12.28 -7.83
N LYS A 162 -21.06 11.74 -6.86
CA LYS A 162 -22.52 11.72 -6.80
C LYS A 162 -22.98 12.43 -5.52
N HIS A 163 -24.26 12.77 -5.45
CA HIS A 163 -24.82 13.37 -4.24
C HIS A 163 -24.61 12.42 -3.05
N GLY A 164 -23.83 12.86 -2.05
CA GLY A 164 -23.49 12.02 -0.89
C GLY A 164 -22.20 11.22 -0.95
N GLY A 165 -21.48 11.19 -2.08
CA GLY A 165 -20.18 10.50 -2.14
C GLY A 165 -19.65 10.27 -3.55
N ILE A 166 -19.09 9.09 -3.80
CA ILE A 166 -18.31 8.80 -5.00
C ILE A 166 -18.50 7.37 -5.52
N ASP A 167 -18.49 7.21 -6.85
CA ASP A 167 -18.59 5.93 -7.55
C ASP A 167 -17.33 5.63 -8.36
N TYR A 168 -16.83 4.40 -8.22
CA TYR A 168 -15.73 3.85 -9.02
C TYR A 168 -16.23 2.69 -9.87
N TYR A 169 -16.11 2.83 -11.18
CA TYR A 169 -16.51 1.81 -12.14
C TYR A 169 -15.28 0.99 -12.54
N MET A 170 -15.34 -0.32 -12.34
CA MET A 170 -14.20 -1.21 -12.46
C MET A 170 -14.46 -2.33 -13.46
N VAL A 171 -13.45 -2.64 -14.27
CA VAL A 171 -13.50 -3.75 -15.24
C VAL A 171 -13.33 -5.12 -14.60
N ASP A 172 -12.77 -5.19 -13.40
CA ASP A 172 -12.48 -6.42 -12.68
C ASP A 172 -13.32 -6.48 -11.40
N LYS A 173 -14.23 -7.45 -11.35
CA LYS A 173 -15.15 -7.67 -10.22
C LYS A 173 -14.46 -8.17 -8.94
N HIS A 174 -13.33 -8.87 -9.05
CA HIS A 174 -12.56 -9.35 -7.91
C HIS A 174 -11.78 -8.19 -7.28
N PHE A 175 -11.17 -7.35 -8.13
CA PHE A 175 -10.52 -6.13 -7.67
C PHE A 175 -11.50 -5.19 -6.96
N ALA A 176 -12.71 -5.03 -7.49
CA ALA A 176 -13.77 -4.25 -6.84
C ALA A 176 -14.16 -4.82 -5.47
N ALA A 177 -14.24 -6.15 -5.34
CA ALA A 177 -14.51 -6.81 -4.06
C ALA A 177 -13.41 -6.55 -3.03
N ASP A 178 -12.13 -6.64 -3.44
CA ASP A 178 -10.98 -6.39 -2.58
C ASP A 178 -10.97 -4.94 -2.08
N ILE A 179 -11.21 -3.98 -2.98
CA ILE A 179 -11.34 -2.56 -2.61
C ILE A 179 -12.48 -2.35 -1.63
N ALA A 180 -13.67 -2.93 -1.90
CA ALA A 180 -14.82 -2.79 -1.02
C ALA A 180 -14.53 -3.31 0.39
N LYS A 181 -13.86 -4.46 0.52
CA LYS A 181 -13.42 -5.00 1.82
C LYS A 181 -12.43 -4.08 2.54
N ILE A 182 -11.42 -3.57 1.84
CA ILE A 182 -10.43 -2.64 2.41
C ILE A 182 -11.14 -1.38 2.91
N LEU A 183 -12.03 -0.80 2.12
CA LEU A 183 -12.77 0.41 2.50
C LEU A 183 -13.68 0.13 3.70
N LYS A 184 -14.35 -1.03 3.74
CA LYS A 184 -15.14 -1.47 4.88
C LYS A 184 -14.31 -1.51 6.15
N GLU A 185 -13.14 -2.13 6.11
CA GLU A 185 -12.27 -2.31 7.27
C GLU A 185 -11.63 -0.99 7.73
N VAL A 186 -11.07 -0.23 6.79
CA VAL A 186 -10.37 1.04 7.07
C VAL A 186 -11.32 2.08 7.65
N PHE A 187 -12.54 2.16 7.10
CA PHE A 187 -13.53 3.15 7.50
C PHE A 187 -14.62 2.59 8.41
N GLN A 188 -14.45 1.37 8.94
CA GLN A 188 -15.46 0.68 9.77
C GLN A 188 -16.89 0.84 9.20
N ALA A 189 -16.99 0.77 7.88
CA ALA A 189 -18.19 1.14 7.15
C ALA A 189 -19.14 -0.05 7.03
N GLU A 190 -20.42 0.23 6.82
CA GLU A 190 -21.34 -0.82 6.40
C GLU A 190 -21.07 -1.16 4.94
N MET A 191 -21.12 -2.46 4.59
CA MET A 191 -20.96 -2.93 3.22
C MET A 191 -22.17 -3.76 2.81
N ASN A 192 -22.82 -3.39 1.71
CA ASN A 192 -23.84 -4.18 1.05
C ASN A 192 -23.43 -4.54 -0.37
N VAL A 193 -23.81 -5.73 -0.83
CA VAL A 193 -23.52 -6.21 -2.18
C VAL A 193 -24.83 -6.50 -2.89
N SER A 194 -24.98 -5.98 -4.10
CA SER A 194 -26.12 -6.27 -4.97
C SER A 194 -25.65 -6.59 -6.38
N SER A 195 -26.52 -7.22 -7.18
CA SER A 195 -26.24 -7.60 -8.56
C SER A 195 -27.38 -7.22 -9.48
N SER A 196 -27.08 -6.75 -10.69
CA SER A 196 -28.07 -6.49 -11.73
C SER A 196 -27.75 -7.28 -13.00
N LEU A 197 -28.77 -7.90 -13.61
CA LEU A 197 -28.65 -8.60 -14.88
C LEU A 197 -28.51 -7.58 -16.01
N VAL A 198 -27.43 -7.66 -16.78
CA VAL A 198 -27.12 -6.70 -17.85
C VAL A 198 -27.30 -7.31 -19.24
N GLY A 199 -27.35 -8.64 -19.33
CA GLY A 199 -27.58 -9.35 -20.59
C GLY A 199 -27.24 -10.84 -20.51
N LYS A 200 -27.20 -11.49 -21.68
CA LYS A 200 -26.75 -12.88 -21.85
C LYS A 200 -25.62 -12.94 -22.86
N LYS A 201 -24.56 -13.69 -22.55
CA LYS A 201 -23.44 -13.97 -23.45
C LYS A 201 -23.19 -15.47 -23.46
N ASP A 202 -23.18 -16.07 -24.66
CA ASP A 202 -22.99 -17.52 -24.85
C ASP A 202 -23.97 -18.37 -24.00
N GLY A 203 -25.22 -17.91 -23.89
CA GLY A 203 -26.28 -18.54 -23.08
C GLY A 203 -26.18 -18.30 -21.58
N LYS A 204 -25.09 -17.70 -21.07
CA LYS A 204 -24.90 -17.39 -19.64
C LYS A 204 -25.32 -15.95 -19.32
N GLU A 205 -25.98 -15.79 -18.19
CA GLU A 205 -26.38 -14.48 -17.66
C GLU A 205 -25.17 -13.70 -17.17
N VAL A 206 -25.07 -12.44 -17.61
CA VAL A 206 -23.98 -11.53 -17.26
C VAL A 206 -24.51 -10.51 -16.28
N TYR A 207 -23.96 -10.53 -15.07
CA TYR A 207 -24.33 -9.64 -13.98
C TYR A 207 -23.27 -8.57 -13.75
N ARG A 208 -23.72 -7.36 -13.39
CA ARG A 208 -22.88 -6.32 -12.79
C ARG A 208 -23.05 -6.34 -11.28
N LEU A 209 -21.95 -6.23 -10.55
CA LEU A 209 -21.96 -6.16 -9.09
C LEU A 209 -21.87 -4.72 -8.63
N THR A 210 -22.60 -4.39 -7.57
CA THR A 210 -22.49 -3.12 -6.87
C THR A 210 -22.12 -3.39 -5.43
N TYR A 211 -20.98 -2.84 -5.01
CA TYR A 211 -20.52 -2.82 -3.63
C TYR A 211 -20.84 -1.44 -3.06
N GLY A 212 -21.90 -1.35 -2.26
CA GLY A 212 -22.22 -0.14 -1.51
C GLY A 212 -21.44 -0.11 -0.21
N ILE A 213 -20.71 0.97 0.02
CA ILE A 213 -19.96 1.26 1.24
C ILE A 213 -20.60 2.49 1.87
N ARG A 214 -21.18 2.33 3.04
CA ARG A 214 -21.76 3.42 3.82
C ARG A 214 -20.84 3.74 4.98
N MET A 215 -20.05 4.80 4.79
CA MET A 215 -19.21 5.40 5.83
C MET A 215 -20.10 6.02 6.91
N PRO A 216 -19.82 5.77 8.19
CA PRO A 216 -20.55 6.43 9.28
C PRO A 216 -20.37 7.95 9.20
N ALA A 217 -21.28 8.73 9.78
CA ALA A 217 -21.11 10.17 9.87
C ALA A 217 -19.93 10.48 10.78
N TYR A 218 -18.76 10.67 10.19
CA TYR A 218 -17.64 11.25 10.88
C TYR A 218 -18.02 12.70 11.23
N SER A 219 -18.33 12.96 12.49
CA SER A 219 -18.46 14.34 12.96
C SER A 219 -17.11 15.05 12.75
N LYS A 220 -17.11 16.39 12.65
CA LYS A 220 -15.89 17.17 12.86
C LYS A 220 -15.36 16.77 14.26
N GLY A 221 -14.38 15.87 14.34
CA GLY A 221 -14.05 15.20 15.61
C GLY A 221 -13.93 13.67 15.56
N SER A 222 -14.49 12.99 14.55
CA SER A 222 -14.39 11.53 14.42
C SER A 222 -13.14 11.17 13.63
N TYR A 223 -12.07 10.84 14.35
CA TYR A 223 -10.85 10.28 13.77
C TYR A 223 -10.92 8.77 13.94
N VAL A 224 -10.47 8.01 12.95
CA VAL A 224 -9.93 6.69 13.24
C VAL A 224 -8.68 6.97 14.07
N GLU A 225 -8.74 6.69 15.36
CA GLU A 225 -7.61 6.70 16.26
C GLU A 225 -6.60 5.65 15.79
N ILE A 226 -5.61 6.08 15.00
CA ILE A 226 -4.50 5.26 14.54
C ILE A 226 -3.31 5.54 15.46
N GLU A 227 -3.43 5.18 16.73
CA GLU A 227 -2.29 5.10 17.67
C GLU A 227 -1.47 3.85 17.37
N GLY A 228 -0.65 3.84 16.33
CA GLY A 228 0.17 2.66 15.99
C GLY A 228 -0.62 1.35 15.77
N ARG A 229 -1.96 1.34 15.91
CA ARG A 229 -2.84 0.16 15.91
C ARG A 229 -2.75 -0.58 14.59
N VAL A 230 -2.43 0.11 13.51
CA VAL A 230 -2.24 -0.54 12.21
C VAL A 230 -0.99 -1.40 12.18
N VAL A 231 0.09 -1.04 12.89
CA VAL A 231 1.26 -1.94 13.01
C VAL A 231 0.86 -3.19 13.78
N TRP A 232 0.09 -3.03 14.85
CA TRP A 232 -0.35 -4.13 15.71
C TRP A 232 -1.38 -5.05 15.02
N LEU A 233 -2.38 -4.48 14.31
CA LEU A 233 -3.52 -5.19 13.74
C LEU A 233 -3.37 -5.56 12.26
N GLU A 234 -2.47 -4.91 11.53
CA GLU A 234 -2.20 -5.19 10.11
C GLU A 234 -0.74 -5.59 9.88
N GLY A 235 0.20 -4.82 10.41
CA GLY A 235 1.63 -4.99 10.15
C GLY A 235 2.17 -6.34 10.61
N ILE A 236 2.05 -6.61 11.91
CA ILE A 236 2.48 -7.88 12.51
C ILE A 236 1.66 -9.06 11.96
N PRO A 237 0.32 -8.99 11.86
CA PRO A 237 -0.47 -10.08 11.26
C PRO A 237 -0.13 -10.37 9.80
N LYS A 238 0.17 -9.38 8.95
CA LYS A 238 0.61 -9.62 7.56
C LYS A 238 1.93 -10.36 7.51
N LEU A 239 2.91 -9.93 8.31
CA LEU A 239 4.19 -10.61 8.39
C LEU A 239 4.05 -12.05 8.91
N TYR A 240 3.14 -12.27 9.86
CA TYR A 240 2.83 -13.60 10.37
C TYR A 240 2.14 -14.48 9.31
N ALA A 241 1.16 -13.94 8.58
CA ALA A 241 0.48 -14.62 7.49
C ALA A 241 1.46 -15.07 6.40
N GLU A 242 2.36 -14.15 5.99
CA GLU A 242 3.40 -14.42 4.99
C GLU A 242 4.37 -15.52 5.44
N LYS A 243 4.75 -15.50 6.73
CA LYS A 243 5.66 -16.50 7.30
C LYS A 243 5.01 -17.90 7.37
N GLU A 244 3.79 -17.99 7.89
CA GLU A 244 3.13 -19.27 8.17
C GLU A 244 2.35 -19.81 6.96
N GLY A 245 2.20 -19.02 5.89
CA GLY A 245 1.47 -19.43 4.68
C GLY A 245 -0.04 -19.56 4.90
N ILE A 246 -0.60 -18.76 5.82
CA ILE A 246 -2.03 -18.74 6.18
C ILE A 246 -2.72 -17.46 5.68
N SER A 247 -4.05 -17.42 5.74
CA SER A 247 -4.79 -16.20 5.38
C SER A 247 -4.50 -15.06 6.38
N PHE A 248 -4.68 -13.82 5.93
CA PHE A 248 -4.50 -12.64 6.78
C PHE A 248 -5.49 -12.65 7.96
N GLU A 249 -6.72 -13.07 7.71
CA GLU A 249 -7.78 -13.15 8.71
C GLU A 249 -7.45 -14.18 9.80
N GLU A 250 -6.93 -15.36 9.44
CA GLU A 250 -6.46 -16.37 10.39
C GLU A 250 -5.27 -15.88 11.19
N ALA A 251 -4.28 -15.29 10.52
CA ALA A 251 -3.10 -14.71 11.17
C ALA A 251 -3.49 -13.62 12.17
N ARG A 252 -4.39 -12.71 11.77
CA ARG A 252 -4.88 -11.63 12.62
C ARG A 252 -5.62 -12.15 13.83
N ALA A 253 -6.54 -13.11 13.65
CA ALA A 253 -7.26 -13.71 14.77
C ALA A 253 -6.31 -14.38 15.78
N TYR A 254 -5.28 -15.08 15.29
CA TYR A 254 -4.26 -15.69 16.14
C TYR A 254 -3.42 -14.63 16.88
N VAL A 255 -2.88 -13.65 16.17
CA VAL A 255 -2.05 -12.59 16.74
C VAL A 255 -2.83 -11.78 17.78
N GLU A 256 -4.07 -11.39 17.51
CA GLU A 256 -4.93 -10.69 18.47
C GLU A 256 -5.23 -11.55 19.71
N LYS A 257 -5.41 -12.87 19.54
CA LYS A 257 -5.56 -13.80 20.68
C LYS A 257 -4.30 -13.82 21.53
N GLU A 258 -3.12 -13.81 20.91
CA GLU A 258 -1.84 -13.77 21.63
C GLU A 258 -1.61 -12.44 22.33
N TYR A 259 -1.99 -11.32 21.72
CA TYR A 259 -2.05 -10.03 22.39
C TYR A 259 -2.91 -10.14 23.64
N LYS A 260 -4.18 -10.54 23.52
CA LYS A 260 -5.13 -10.64 24.65
C LYS A 260 -4.61 -11.48 25.82
N LYS A 261 -3.83 -12.54 25.58
CA LYS A 261 -3.17 -13.33 26.64
C LYS A 261 -2.13 -12.54 27.43
N VAL A 262 -1.47 -11.58 26.78
CA VAL A 262 -0.51 -10.69 27.43
C VAL A 262 -1.25 -9.58 28.19
N GLY A 263 -2.15 -8.88 27.51
CA GLY A 263 -2.95 -7.78 28.07
C GLY A 263 -2.17 -6.49 28.25
N GLU A 264 -2.88 -5.36 28.19
CA GLU A 264 -2.32 -3.98 28.24
C GLU A 264 -1.64 -3.62 29.57
N GLU A 265 -1.80 -4.42 30.61
CA GLU A 265 -1.14 -4.17 31.90
C GLU A 265 0.33 -4.63 31.93
N ARG A 266 0.76 -5.43 30.95
CA ARG A 266 2.12 -5.96 30.89
C ARG A 266 2.99 -5.19 29.89
N LEU A 267 4.26 -4.99 30.24
CA LEU A 267 5.21 -4.26 29.40
C LEU A 267 5.37 -4.91 28.00
N GLU A 268 5.33 -6.24 27.94
CA GLU A 268 5.46 -7.01 26.71
C GLU A 268 4.37 -6.66 25.69
N TRP A 269 3.21 -6.17 26.13
CA TRP A 269 2.16 -5.72 25.23
C TRP A 269 2.62 -4.58 24.32
N TYR A 270 3.44 -3.67 24.84
CA TYR A 270 3.90 -2.46 24.14
C TYR A 270 5.25 -2.64 23.43
N ASP A 271 5.93 -3.76 23.66
CA ASP A 271 7.25 -4.04 23.11
C ASP A 271 7.16 -4.74 21.74
N ILE A 272 7.40 -4.00 20.67
CA ILE A 272 7.40 -4.55 19.31
C ILE A 272 8.47 -5.62 19.11
N ASN A 273 9.62 -5.52 19.78
CA ASN A 273 10.68 -6.52 19.68
C ASN A 273 10.25 -7.83 20.34
N TYR A 274 9.52 -7.77 21.47
CA TYR A 274 8.90 -8.95 22.07
C TYR A 274 8.00 -9.67 21.06
N TRP A 275 7.12 -8.96 20.36
CA TRP A 275 6.20 -9.55 19.40
C TRP A 275 6.89 -10.10 18.15
N LEU A 276 7.85 -9.35 17.59
CA LEU A 276 8.66 -9.82 16.47
C LEU A 276 9.40 -11.11 16.84
N LYS A 277 9.96 -11.20 18.06
CA LYS A 277 10.62 -12.40 18.55
C LYS A 277 9.63 -13.54 18.80
N LYS A 278 8.52 -13.28 19.48
CA LYS A 278 7.48 -14.28 19.82
C LYS A 278 6.91 -14.95 18.58
N PHE A 279 6.68 -14.18 17.52
CA PHE A 279 6.18 -14.69 16.26
C PHE A 279 7.29 -15.12 15.30
N GLY A 280 8.56 -15.01 15.68
CA GLY A 280 9.72 -15.35 14.86
C GLY A 280 9.73 -14.61 13.52
N LEU A 281 9.42 -13.32 13.53
CA LEU A 281 9.36 -12.44 12.36
C LEU A 281 10.71 -11.76 12.17
N ASN A 282 11.41 -12.11 11.08
CA ASN A 282 12.71 -11.52 10.77
C ASN A 282 12.54 -10.18 10.04
N CYS A 283 12.12 -9.15 10.77
CA CYS A 283 11.95 -7.80 10.22
C CYS A 283 12.48 -6.74 11.19
N SER A 284 12.89 -5.59 10.63
CA SER A 284 13.26 -4.44 11.46
C SER A 284 11.98 -3.70 11.88
N TRP A 285 11.80 -3.53 13.20
CA TRP A 285 10.70 -2.72 13.75
C TRP A 285 10.65 -1.34 13.09
N LYS A 286 11.81 -0.70 12.85
CA LYS A 286 11.89 0.64 12.24
C LYS A 286 11.36 0.65 10.82
N LYS A 287 11.67 -0.37 10.03
CA LYS A 287 11.12 -0.53 8.67
C LYS A 287 9.60 -0.76 8.73
N LEU A 288 9.14 -1.56 9.68
CA LEU A 288 7.72 -1.86 9.87
C LEU A 288 6.93 -0.60 10.24
N LEU A 289 7.39 0.17 11.24
CA LEU A 289 6.75 1.43 11.64
C LEU A 289 6.73 2.43 10.49
N ARG A 290 7.87 2.64 9.80
CA ARG A 290 7.95 3.57 8.66
C ARG A 290 7.05 3.19 7.49
N LYS A 291 6.81 1.90 7.26
CA LYS A 291 5.86 1.42 6.24
C LYS A 291 4.44 1.94 6.51
N TYR A 292 4.08 2.14 7.77
CA TYR A 292 2.74 2.57 8.20
C TYR A 292 2.68 4.03 8.69
N ALA A 293 3.82 4.70 8.80
CA ALA A 293 3.92 6.10 9.23
C ALA A 293 3.03 7.06 8.43
N TYR A 294 2.78 6.79 7.13
CA TYR A 294 1.95 7.65 6.29
C TYR A 294 0.51 7.80 6.77
N MET A 295 0.03 6.94 7.68
CA MET A 295 -1.32 7.00 8.26
C MET A 295 -1.38 7.84 9.54
N LEU A 296 -0.24 8.19 10.14
CA LEU A 296 -0.21 9.00 11.37
C LEU A 296 -0.71 10.42 11.08
N ARG A 297 -1.69 10.88 11.84
CA ARG A 297 -2.27 12.24 11.75
C ARG A 297 -2.64 12.71 13.16
N THR A 298 -2.49 14.00 13.41
CA THR A 298 -3.02 14.62 14.64
C THR A 298 -4.50 14.94 14.50
N TYR A 299 -5.22 15.03 15.61
CA TYR A 299 -6.55 15.64 15.65
C TYR A 299 -6.45 17.15 15.29
N PRO A 300 -7.48 17.80 14.69
CA PRO A 300 -7.41 19.18 14.22
C PRO A 300 -7.28 20.21 15.32
N ASP A 301 -7.77 19.88 16.52
CA ASP A 301 -7.61 20.68 17.73
C ASP A 301 -6.14 20.71 18.20
N VAL A 302 -5.36 19.65 17.93
CA VAL A 302 -3.99 19.52 18.45
C VAL A 302 -3.09 20.68 18.05
N LYS A 303 -3.01 21.01 16.76
CA LYS A 303 -2.02 22.01 16.30
C LYS A 303 -2.26 23.37 16.97
N THR A 304 -3.49 23.86 16.92
CA THR A 304 -3.87 25.17 17.46
C THR A 304 -3.76 25.18 18.98
N THR A 305 -4.25 24.14 19.66
CA THR A 305 -4.22 24.09 21.12
C THR A 305 -2.78 23.99 21.65
N LEU A 306 -1.91 23.17 21.04
CA LEU A 306 -0.49 23.12 21.45
C LEU A 306 0.23 24.46 21.19
N GLU A 307 -0.12 25.18 20.12
CA GLU A 307 0.45 26.51 19.85
C GLU A 307 0.01 27.56 20.87
N ASN A 308 -1.21 27.44 21.42
CA ASN A 308 -1.69 28.35 22.45
C ASN A 308 -1.16 27.99 23.82
N LEU A 309 -1.31 26.73 24.25
CA LEU A 309 -0.81 26.27 25.54
C LEU A 309 0.69 26.48 25.68
N GLY A 310 1.47 26.25 24.61
CA GLY A 310 2.92 26.45 24.63
C GLY A 310 3.38 27.91 24.79
N LYS A 311 2.48 28.90 24.84
CA LYS A 311 2.81 30.30 25.17
C LYS A 311 2.90 30.53 26.68
N GLU A 312 2.17 29.76 27.46
CA GLU A 312 1.96 29.98 28.90
C GLU A 312 2.41 28.78 29.75
N TYR A 313 2.39 27.58 29.18
CA TYR A 313 2.68 26.34 29.89
C TYR A 313 3.86 25.59 29.25
N GLU A 314 4.67 24.98 30.11
CA GLU A 314 5.62 23.96 29.68
C GLU A 314 4.88 22.66 29.37
N MET A 315 5.03 22.16 28.14
CA MET A 315 4.32 20.97 27.68
C MET A 315 5.22 19.74 27.72
N ILE A 316 4.70 18.64 28.24
CA ILE A 316 5.36 17.32 28.25
C ILE A 316 4.44 16.27 27.61
N ILE A 317 5.02 15.16 27.15
CA ILE A 317 4.28 13.95 26.74
C ILE A 317 4.58 12.82 27.72
N ILE A 318 3.55 12.06 28.08
CA ILE A 318 3.66 10.80 28.83
C ILE A 318 2.93 9.73 28.03
N SER A 319 3.61 8.64 27.65
CA SER A 319 3.03 7.59 26.80
C SER A 319 3.44 6.19 27.23
N ASN A 320 2.50 5.23 27.16
CA ASN A 320 2.82 3.80 27.27
C ASN A 320 3.50 3.24 26.00
N ALA A 321 3.59 4.02 24.92
CA ALA A 321 4.34 3.62 23.75
C ALA A 321 5.84 3.51 24.07
N SER A 322 6.53 2.53 23.49
CA SER A 322 7.98 2.42 23.59
C SER A 322 8.70 3.55 22.86
N ASN A 323 9.95 3.83 23.23
CA ASN A 323 10.76 4.88 22.62
C ASN A 323 10.90 4.71 21.10
N GLU A 324 10.88 3.48 20.61
CA GLU A 324 10.80 3.12 19.20
C GLU A 324 9.60 3.75 18.48
N PHE A 325 8.40 3.68 19.07
CA PHE A 325 7.19 4.28 18.49
C PHE A 325 7.21 5.80 18.61
N ILE A 326 7.50 6.31 19.80
CA ILE A 326 7.53 7.75 20.07
C ILE A 326 8.48 8.45 19.11
N SER A 327 9.68 7.92 18.90
CA SER A 327 10.67 8.55 18.00
C SER A 327 10.16 8.67 16.56
N VAL A 328 9.46 7.66 16.04
CA VAL A 328 8.88 7.68 14.70
C VAL A 328 7.68 8.62 14.63
N GLU A 329 6.79 8.59 15.63
CA GLU A 329 5.59 9.44 15.68
C GLU A 329 5.97 10.92 15.75
N MET A 330 6.94 11.28 16.60
CA MET A 330 7.44 12.65 16.72
C MET A 330 8.09 13.16 15.42
N GLU A 331 8.88 12.32 14.76
CA GLU A 331 9.51 12.63 13.45
C GLU A 331 8.44 12.90 12.38
N VAL A 332 7.46 12.00 12.26
CA VAL A 332 6.45 12.03 11.19
C VAL A 332 5.43 13.15 11.39
N LEU A 333 4.98 13.34 12.62
CA LEU A 333 4.00 14.37 12.97
C LEU A 333 4.62 15.77 13.08
N LYS A 334 5.96 15.87 13.00
CA LYS A 334 6.72 17.12 13.14
C LYS A 334 6.36 17.88 14.42
N LEU A 335 6.24 17.13 15.52
CA LEU A 335 5.92 17.67 16.85
C LEU A 335 7.19 18.05 17.65
N GLY A 336 8.38 17.90 17.05
CA GLY A 336 9.64 18.29 17.67
C GLY A 336 9.68 19.76 18.08
N GLY A 337 10.29 20.05 19.23
CA GLY A 337 10.46 21.40 19.76
C GLY A 337 9.21 22.01 20.42
N LYS A 338 8.07 21.30 20.44
CA LYS A 338 6.86 21.75 21.18
C LYS A 338 6.84 21.27 22.63
N PHE A 339 7.55 20.20 22.94
CA PHE A 339 7.55 19.58 24.27
C PHE A 339 8.95 19.66 24.86
N SER A 340 9.06 20.07 26.12
CA SER A 340 10.33 20.10 26.84
C SER A 340 10.83 18.69 27.15
N ASN A 341 9.89 17.79 27.47
CA ASN A 341 10.16 16.40 27.81
C ASN A 341 9.13 15.47 27.18
N VAL A 342 9.57 14.26 26.82
CA VAL A 342 8.73 13.18 26.31
C VAL A 342 9.14 11.89 27.04
N PHE A 343 8.23 11.35 27.84
CA PHE A 343 8.47 10.16 28.65
C PHE A 343 7.74 8.94 28.08
N SER A 344 8.50 7.88 27.82
CA SER A 344 7.97 6.54 27.58
C SER A 344 7.90 5.79 28.90
N THR A 345 6.71 5.54 29.42
CA THR A 345 6.56 4.87 30.72
C THR A 345 7.13 3.46 30.71
N VAL A 346 6.93 2.74 29.60
CA VAL A 346 7.41 1.37 29.44
C VAL A 346 8.92 1.30 29.20
N SER A 347 9.52 2.32 28.57
CA SER A 347 10.96 2.31 28.27
C SER A 347 11.78 2.91 29.38
N ASP A 348 11.33 4.04 29.94
CA ASP A 348 12.10 4.88 30.87
C ASP A 348 11.86 4.44 32.32
N PHE A 349 10.63 4.09 32.68
CA PHE A 349 10.26 3.71 34.06
C PHE A 349 10.03 2.21 34.25
N LYS A 350 10.00 1.42 33.17
CA LYS A 350 9.63 -0.02 33.19
C LYS A 350 8.29 -0.28 33.89
N LYS A 351 7.35 0.66 33.73
CA LYS A 351 6.00 0.64 34.30
C LYS A 351 4.99 1.07 33.24
N THR A 352 3.71 0.89 33.51
CA THR A 352 2.63 1.48 32.71
C THR A 352 2.04 2.67 33.45
N LYS A 353 1.37 3.58 32.74
CA LYS A 353 0.60 4.71 33.33
C LYS A 353 -0.46 4.26 34.36
N LYS A 354 -0.79 2.98 34.48
CA LYS A 354 -1.66 2.47 35.55
C LYS A 354 -1.03 2.62 36.94
N ASP A 355 0.30 2.54 37.01
CA ASP A 355 1.05 2.67 38.25
C ASP A 355 1.20 4.16 38.59
N GLU A 356 0.58 4.59 39.68
CA GLU A 356 0.60 5.99 40.13
C GLU A 356 2.02 6.50 40.43
N GLU A 357 2.95 5.59 40.76
CA GLU A 357 4.35 5.94 41.02
C GLU A 357 5.04 6.55 39.79
N VAL A 358 4.59 6.21 38.57
CA VAL A 358 5.10 6.85 37.34
C VAL A 358 4.89 8.37 37.37
N TYR A 359 3.73 8.81 37.85
CA TYR A 359 3.43 10.24 37.95
C TYR A 359 4.24 10.90 39.06
N HIS A 360 4.46 10.22 40.19
CA HIS A 360 5.35 10.71 41.25
C HIS A 360 6.81 10.82 40.78
N GLU A 361 7.31 9.86 40.00
CA GLU A 361 8.64 9.91 39.39
C GLU A 361 8.76 11.09 38.42
N ILE A 362 7.74 11.35 37.61
CA ILE A 362 7.71 12.50 36.68
C ILE A 362 7.71 13.83 37.44
N CYS A 363 6.88 13.98 38.49
CA CYS A 363 6.90 15.15 39.36
C CYS A 363 8.30 15.40 39.96
N ARG A 364 8.98 14.33 40.42
CA ARG A 364 10.35 14.40 40.95
C ARG A 364 11.38 14.80 39.90
N LEU A 365 11.26 14.31 38.67
CA LEU A 365 12.16 14.65 37.56
C LEU A 365 11.99 16.10 37.09
N LEU A 366 10.78 16.62 37.16
CA LEU A 366 10.45 18.00 36.77
C LEU A 366 10.59 19.01 37.92
N ASP A 367 10.83 18.55 39.15
CA ASP A 367 10.91 19.36 40.37
C ASP A 367 9.64 20.21 40.62
N ILE A 368 8.46 19.62 40.40
CA ILE A 368 7.14 20.25 40.60
C ILE A 368 6.20 19.36 41.41
N LYS A 369 5.21 19.97 42.07
CA LYS A 369 4.17 19.24 42.80
C LYS A 369 3.07 18.80 41.85
N GLY A 370 2.37 17.70 42.20
CA GLY A 370 1.28 17.17 41.38
C GLY A 370 0.21 18.22 41.04
N ASN A 371 -0.17 19.07 42.02
CA ASN A 371 -1.19 20.10 41.84
C ASN A 371 -0.77 21.27 40.93
N GLU A 372 0.51 21.32 40.54
CA GLU A 372 1.05 22.28 39.55
C GLU A 372 1.00 21.70 38.13
N ILE A 373 0.60 20.43 37.97
CA ILE A 373 0.44 19.75 36.68
C ILE A 373 -1.04 19.67 36.33
N ALA A 374 -1.36 20.00 35.08
CA ALA A 374 -2.58 19.60 34.43
C ALA A 374 -2.28 18.48 33.41
N HIS A 375 -3.05 17.41 33.45
CA HIS A 375 -2.87 16.24 32.59
C HIS A 375 -4.17 15.90 31.85
N VAL A 376 -4.07 15.54 30.58
CA VAL A 376 -5.22 15.16 29.75
C VAL A 376 -4.89 13.92 28.93
N GLY A 377 -5.80 12.95 28.91
CA GLY A 377 -5.69 11.73 28.10
C GLY A 377 -7.00 10.94 28.06
N ASP A 378 -7.03 9.93 27.20
CA ASP A 378 -8.25 9.24 26.74
C ASP A 378 -8.52 7.90 27.44
N ASN A 379 -7.61 7.43 28.30
CA ASN A 379 -7.85 6.24 29.11
C ASN A 379 -8.29 6.60 30.54
N TRP A 380 -9.47 6.13 30.96
CA TRP A 380 -10.03 6.44 32.27
C TRP A 380 -9.11 6.05 33.44
N ASN A 381 -8.50 4.86 33.40
CA ASN A 381 -7.67 4.42 34.50
C ASN A 381 -6.27 5.05 34.45
N PHE A 382 -5.69 5.10 33.26
CA PHE A 382 -4.30 5.50 33.08
C PHE A 382 -4.14 7.02 33.06
N ASP A 383 -5.04 7.75 32.42
CA ASP A 383 -4.91 9.19 32.19
C ASP A 383 -5.82 10.04 33.09
N TYR A 384 -6.73 9.41 33.85
CA TYR A 384 -7.56 10.13 34.82
C TYR A 384 -7.34 9.64 36.26
N VAL A 385 -7.60 8.36 36.55
CA VAL A 385 -7.52 7.85 37.93
C VAL A 385 -6.10 7.86 38.50
N ALA A 386 -5.12 7.28 37.80
CA ALA A 386 -3.74 7.22 38.29
C ALA A 386 -3.11 8.61 38.56
N PRO A 387 -3.15 9.57 37.62
CA PRO A 387 -2.62 10.92 37.88
C PRO A 387 -3.40 11.65 38.98
N SER A 388 -4.72 11.47 39.09
CA SER A 388 -5.51 12.08 40.18
C SER A 388 -5.04 11.60 41.56
N LYS A 389 -4.73 10.30 41.70
CA LYS A 389 -4.18 9.75 42.95
C LYS A 389 -2.80 10.30 43.29
N ALA A 390 -1.99 10.59 42.27
CA ALA A 390 -0.70 11.25 42.41
C ALA A 390 -0.81 12.77 42.73
N GLY A 391 -2.04 13.30 42.86
CA GLY A 391 -2.30 14.70 43.17
C GLY A 391 -2.29 15.63 41.95
N ILE A 392 -2.34 15.09 40.73
CA ILE A 392 -2.35 15.86 39.48
C ILE A 392 -3.77 16.30 39.12
N ASN A 393 -3.92 17.49 38.55
CA ASN A 393 -5.18 17.95 37.98
C ASN A 393 -5.44 17.21 36.65
N ALA A 394 -6.02 16.01 36.74
CA ALA A 394 -6.26 15.15 35.60
C ALA A 394 -7.62 15.40 34.94
N PHE A 395 -7.64 15.38 33.61
CA PHE A 395 -8.82 15.57 32.77
C PHE A 395 -8.99 14.36 31.84
N TYR A 396 -10.18 13.77 31.86
CA TYR A 396 -10.53 12.68 30.96
C TYR A 396 -10.99 13.21 29.61
N LEU A 397 -10.28 12.85 28.54
CA LEU A 397 -10.60 13.19 27.17
C LEU A 397 -11.59 12.18 26.57
N ASP A 398 -12.87 12.54 26.58
CA ASP A 398 -13.94 11.75 25.99
C ASP A 398 -14.42 12.38 24.67
N ARG A 399 -13.75 12.02 23.58
CA ARG A 399 -14.10 12.51 22.24
C ARG A 399 -15.46 12.00 21.75
N GLU A 400 -15.97 10.92 22.33
CA GLU A 400 -17.28 10.34 21.98
C GLU A 400 -18.43 11.02 22.75
N GLY A 401 -18.11 11.74 23.83
CA GLY A 401 -19.07 12.49 24.63
C GLY A 401 -20.04 11.61 25.42
N LYS A 402 -19.59 10.42 25.84
CA LYS A 402 -20.34 9.46 26.67
C LYS A 402 -20.41 9.89 28.13
N MET A 403 -19.41 10.63 28.60
CA MET A 403 -19.25 11.11 29.96
C MET A 403 -19.34 12.65 30.00
N SER A 404 -19.73 13.16 31.16
CA SER A 404 -19.73 14.58 31.45
C SER A 404 -19.26 14.80 32.89
N GLY A 405 -18.67 15.95 33.15
CA GLY A 405 -18.16 16.29 34.47
C GLY A 405 -17.22 17.47 34.44
N LYS A 406 -16.85 17.96 35.63
CA LYS A 406 -15.92 19.08 35.78
C LYS A 406 -14.60 18.81 35.07
N HIS A 407 -14.04 17.62 35.25
CA HIS A 407 -12.76 17.19 34.69
C HIS A 407 -12.91 16.25 33.47
N VAL A 408 -13.99 16.39 32.70
CA VAL A 408 -14.18 15.66 31.43
C VAL A 408 -14.21 16.68 30.29
N VAL A 409 -13.52 16.39 29.18
CA VAL A 409 -13.38 17.27 28.02
C VAL A 409 -13.59 16.49 26.72
N LYS A 410 -14.22 17.08 25.71
CA LYS A 410 -14.47 16.41 24.41
C LYS A 410 -13.33 16.56 23.41
N ASN A 411 -12.47 17.54 23.60
CA ASN A 411 -11.33 17.85 22.72
C ASN A 411 -10.33 18.72 23.48
N LEU A 412 -9.16 18.95 22.88
CA LEU A 412 -8.10 19.72 23.54
C LEU A 412 -8.43 21.22 23.67
N ARG A 413 -9.33 21.77 22.86
CA ARG A 413 -9.78 23.17 23.03
C ARG A 413 -10.62 23.33 24.30
N GLU A 414 -11.50 22.37 24.57
CA GLU A 414 -12.27 22.38 25.82
C GLU A 414 -11.35 22.18 27.03
N PHE A 415 -10.27 21.41 26.89
CA PHE A 415 -9.23 21.31 27.91
C PHE A 415 -8.52 22.65 28.15
N GLU A 416 -8.11 23.33 27.07
CA GLU A 416 -7.52 24.67 27.14
C GLU A 416 -8.48 25.69 27.79
N GLU A 417 -9.77 25.67 27.44
CA GLU A 417 -10.80 26.52 28.05
C GLU A 417 -10.91 26.26 29.56
N LYS A 418 -10.99 25.00 29.98
CA LYS A 418 -11.09 24.64 31.40
C LYS A 418 -9.83 24.92 32.19
N LEU A 419 -8.66 24.87 31.56
CA LEU A 419 -7.41 25.26 32.20
C LEU A 419 -7.40 26.74 32.57
N ASN A 420 -7.97 27.60 31.73
CA ASN A 420 -8.07 29.03 31.99
C ASN A 420 -9.09 29.39 33.09
N GLU A 421 -9.90 28.41 33.53
CA GLU A 421 -10.88 28.55 34.62
C GLU A 421 -10.34 28.06 35.98
N LEU A 422 -9.17 27.39 36.00
CA LEU A 422 -8.47 26.96 37.22
C LEU A 422 -7.66 28.12 37.81
#